data_AF-A0A7W2R0F3-F1
#
_entry.id   AF-A0A7W2R0F3-F1
#
_cell.length_a   1.000
_cell.length_b   1.000
_cell.length_c   1.000
_cell.angle_alpha   90.00
_cell.angle_beta   90.00
_cell.angle_gamma   90.00
#
_symmetry.space_group_name_H-M   'P 1'
#
loop_
_entity.id
_entity.type
_entity.pdbx_description
1 polymer ?
#
loop_
_entity_poly.entity_id
_entity_poly.type
_entity_poly.pdbx_seq_one_letter_code
_entity_poly.pdbx_strand_id
1 'polypeptide(L)'
;MKNHPELHVRSPVLFRFTAIGLCLSMLAMGTFAAYILWVDIVPLYGRLYRNAPVVETSLKGFFMIGFIPLTPCLIVACTIAAWTGRKFDPPGKSWLYRFQTRSLQLTVLLMVIVAPAMIALTIATLSAQGYWSCPKLRISGSGWQMFWVNDERVCFKPDFYINDHWPCKTIGRKDICIQVDGR
;
A
#
# COMPACT_ATOMS: atom_id res chain seq x y z
N MET A 1 12.63 -39.84 9.79
CA MET A 1 12.02 -38.64 9.18
C MET A 1 10.51 -38.84 9.21
N LYS A 2 9.77 -37.97 9.91
CA LYS A 2 8.31 -38.07 9.97
C LYS A 2 7.75 -37.71 8.60
N ASN A 3 7.07 -38.65 7.96
CA ASN A 3 6.31 -38.41 6.74
C ASN A 3 5.18 -37.44 7.08
N HIS A 4 5.34 -36.17 6.68
CA HIS A 4 4.23 -35.23 6.71
C HIS A 4 3.16 -35.74 5.74
N PRO A 5 1.87 -35.68 6.11
CA PRO A 5 0.80 -36.07 5.21
C PRO A 5 0.90 -35.18 3.97
N GLU A 6 1.27 -35.77 2.84
CA GLU A 6 1.21 -35.10 1.56
C GLU A 6 -0.22 -34.60 1.40
N LEU A 7 -0.38 -33.27 1.32
CA LEU A 7 -1.65 -32.67 0.99
C LEU A 7 -2.04 -33.26 -0.37
N HIS A 8 -2.96 -34.23 -0.36
CA HIS A 8 -3.28 -35.03 -1.54
C HIS A 8 -3.82 -34.08 -2.61
N VAL A 9 -2.97 -33.69 -3.56
CA VAL A 9 -3.33 -32.74 -4.60
C VAL A 9 -4.31 -33.47 -5.52
N ARG A 10 -5.60 -33.17 -5.33
CA ARG A 10 -6.75 -33.80 -5.99
C ARG A 10 -6.65 -33.84 -7.53
N SER A 11 -5.81 -33.00 -8.12
CA SER A 11 -5.35 -33.08 -9.53
C SER A 11 -4.07 -32.24 -9.72
N PRO A 12 -2.97 -32.81 -10.25
CA PRO A 12 -1.73 -32.07 -10.52
C PRO A 12 -1.92 -30.94 -11.54
N VAL A 13 -2.88 -31.09 -12.45
CA VAL A 13 -3.24 -30.08 -13.46
C VAL A 13 -3.94 -28.89 -12.80
N LEU A 14 -4.88 -29.15 -11.89
CA LEU A 14 -5.57 -28.09 -11.14
C LEU A 14 -4.57 -27.26 -10.32
N PHE A 15 -3.61 -27.92 -9.67
CA PHE A 15 -2.57 -27.24 -8.89
C PHE A 15 -1.71 -26.30 -9.75
N ARG A 16 -1.34 -26.72 -10.96
CA ARG A 16 -0.59 -25.88 -11.90
C ARG A 16 -1.40 -24.65 -12.33
N PHE A 17 -2.68 -24.82 -12.65
CA PHE A 17 -3.54 -23.68 -13.01
C PHE A 17 -3.71 -22.70 -11.84
N THR A 18 -3.89 -23.21 -10.61
CA THR A 18 -3.93 -22.36 -9.42
C THR A 18 -2.62 -21.60 -9.23
N ALA A 19 -1.47 -22.25 -9.43
CA ALA A 19 -0.17 -21.60 -9.32
C ALA A 19 0.03 -20.51 -10.40
N ILE A 20 -0.40 -20.74 -11.64
CA ILE A 20 -0.37 -19.73 -12.71
C ILE A 20 -1.28 -18.55 -12.36
N GLY A 21 -2.52 -18.82 -11.93
CA GLY A 21 -3.47 -17.78 -11.53
C GLY A 21 -2.93 -16.93 -10.37
N LEU A 22 -2.31 -17.57 -9.38
CA LEU A 22 -1.66 -16.87 -8.26
C LEU A 22 -0.44 -16.07 -8.72
N CYS A 23 0.35 -16.57 -9.67
CA CYS A 23 1.46 -15.82 -10.23
C CYS A 23 1.00 -14.53 -10.91
N LEU A 24 -0.07 -14.60 -11.71
CA LEU A 24 -0.65 -13.44 -12.40
C LEU A 24 -1.25 -12.44 -11.41
N SER A 25 -1.93 -12.91 -10.36
CA SER A 25 -2.46 -12.02 -9.33
C SER A 25 -1.36 -11.33 -8.52
N MET A 26 -0.25 -12.02 -8.24
CA MET A 26 0.91 -11.44 -7.57
C MET A 26 1.62 -10.39 -8.43
N LEU A 27 1.70 -10.61 -9.75
CA LEU A 27 2.18 -9.60 -10.69
C LEU A 27 1.31 -8.35 -10.64
N ALA A 28 -0.02 -8.52 -10.74
CA ALA A 28 -0.97 -7.41 -10.66
C ALA A 28 -0.88 -6.66 -9.33
N MET A 29 -0.75 -7.37 -8.21
CA MET A 29 -0.56 -6.77 -6.88
C MET A 29 0.78 -6.03 -6.77
N GLY A 30 1.87 -6.57 -7.33
CA GLY A 30 3.17 -5.89 -7.37
C GLY A 30 3.11 -4.58 -8.16
N THR A 31 2.49 -4.60 -9.34
CA THR A 31 2.31 -3.40 -10.15
C THR A 31 1.41 -2.38 -9.46
N PHE A 32 0.35 -2.85 -8.79
CA PHE A 32 -0.54 -1.98 -8.04
C PHE A 32 0.16 -1.36 -6.82
N ALA A 33 0.96 -2.14 -6.08
CA ALA A 33 1.75 -1.62 -4.97
C ALA A 33 2.75 -0.55 -5.43
N ALA A 34 3.46 -0.78 -6.54
CA ALA A 34 4.37 0.21 -7.12
C ALA A 34 3.63 1.49 -7.56
N TYR A 35 2.46 1.33 -8.19
CA TYR A 35 1.61 2.46 -8.57
C TYR A 35 1.14 3.27 -7.36
N ILE A 36 0.66 2.62 -6.29
CA ILE A 36 0.23 3.30 -5.06
C ILE A 36 1.41 4.02 -4.40
N LEU A 37 2.59 3.41 -4.32
CA LEU A 37 3.77 4.11 -3.79
C LEU A 37 4.13 5.34 -4.61
N TRP A 38 3.99 5.25 -5.94
CA TRP A 38 4.27 6.36 -6.85
C TRP A 38 3.24 7.49 -6.78
N VAL A 39 1.95 7.17 -6.65
CA VAL A 39 0.86 8.15 -6.73
C VAL A 39 0.44 8.68 -5.35
N ASP A 40 0.52 7.88 -4.29
CA ASP A 40 0.11 8.31 -2.95
C ASP A 40 1.32 8.80 -2.13
N ILE A 41 2.42 8.04 -2.08
CA ILE A 41 3.52 8.29 -1.12
C ILE A 41 4.51 9.34 -1.63
N VAL A 42 4.92 9.28 -2.90
CA VAL A 42 5.86 10.28 -3.45
C VAL A 42 5.26 11.70 -3.45
N PRO A 43 3.99 11.92 -3.90
CA PRO A 43 3.40 13.24 -3.92
C PRO A 43 3.12 13.78 -2.52
N LEU A 44 2.83 12.91 -1.54
CA LEU A 44 2.72 13.30 -0.13
C LEU A 44 3.94 14.08 0.34
N TYR A 45 5.16 13.56 0.13
CA TYR A 45 6.38 14.25 0.52
C TYR A 45 6.61 15.53 -0.30
N GLY A 46 6.20 15.53 -1.57
CA GLY A 46 6.23 16.73 -2.41
C GLY A 46 5.27 17.84 -1.97
N ARG A 47 4.10 17.48 -1.41
CA ARG A 47 3.13 18.42 -0.82
C ARG A 47 3.63 18.95 0.52
N LEU A 48 4.19 18.07 1.35
CA LEU A 48 4.80 18.44 2.63
C LEU A 48 5.97 19.43 2.44
N TYR A 49 6.83 19.20 1.44
CA TYR A 49 7.94 20.09 1.13
C TYR A 49 7.50 21.49 0.68
N ARG A 50 6.36 21.60 -0.02
CA ARG A 50 5.81 22.87 -0.54
C ARG A 50 4.88 23.58 0.44
N ASN A 51 4.66 23.03 1.64
CA ASN A 51 3.70 23.53 2.62
C ASN A 51 2.28 23.73 2.03
N ALA A 52 1.78 22.73 1.29
CA ALA A 52 0.45 22.78 0.69
C ALA A 52 -0.66 22.93 1.74
N PRO A 53 -1.74 23.68 1.47
CA PRO A 53 -2.78 23.97 2.49
C PRO A 53 -3.51 22.73 3.00
N VAL A 54 -3.57 21.67 2.17
CA VAL A 54 -4.14 20.38 2.51
C VAL A 54 -3.13 19.30 2.15
N VAL A 55 -2.88 18.38 3.08
CA VAL A 55 -2.03 17.21 2.87
C VAL A 55 -2.83 15.94 3.15
N GLU A 56 -2.90 15.05 2.18
CA GLU A 56 -3.53 13.74 2.32
C GLU A 56 -2.48 12.68 2.63
N THR A 57 -2.67 11.96 3.73
CA THR A 57 -1.84 10.80 4.12
C THR A 57 -2.62 9.50 3.95
N SER A 58 -2.20 8.67 2.99
CA SER A 58 -2.75 7.32 2.74
C SER A 58 -2.01 6.30 3.62
N LEU A 59 -2.59 5.90 4.75
CA LEU A 59 -2.00 4.94 5.69
C LEU A 59 -1.76 3.57 5.02
N LYS A 60 -2.70 3.13 4.17
CA LYS A 60 -2.56 1.90 3.38
C LYS A 60 -1.33 1.94 2.46
N GLY A 61 -1.00 3.10 1.92
CA GLY A 61 0.13 3.27 0.99
C GLY A 61 1.47 2.94 1.65
N PHE A 62 1.65 3.29 2.92
CA PHE A 62 2.87 2.96 3.67
C PHE A 62 3.08 1.46 3.81
N PHE A 63 2.01 0.69 4.05
CA PHE A 63 2.11 -0.77 4.16
C PHE A 63 2.36 -1.47 2.81
N MET A 64 2.08 -0.80 1.68
CA MET A 64 2.37 -1.36 0.35
C MET A 64 3.86 -1.57 0.11
N ILE A 65 4.75 -0.92 0.87
CA ILE A 65 6.20 -1.13 0.76
C ILE A 65 6.60 -2.58 1.08
N GLY A 66 5.84 -3.27 1.93
CA GLY A 66 6.06 -4.69 2.24
C GLY A 66 5.83 -5.63 1.06
N PHE A 67 5.04 -5.21 0.06
CA PHE A 67 4.81 -6.01 -1.15
C PHE A 67 6.03 -6.01 -2.09
N ILE A 68 6.95 -5.06 -1.96
CA ILE A 68 8.17 -4.99 -2.78
C ILE A 68 9.02 -6.28 -2.65
N PRO A 69 9.39 -6.75 -1.45
CA PRO A 69 10.09 -8.02 -1.31
C PRO A 69 9.17 -9.25 -1.43
N LEU A 70 7.89 -9.14 -1.04
CA LEU A 70 6.97 -10.28 -1.02
C LEU A 70 6.61 -10.76 -2.43
N THR A 71 6.28 -9.84 -3.33
CA THR A 71 5.83 -10.16 -4.70
C THR A 71 6.83 -11.00 -5.50
N PRO A 72 8.12 -10.62 -5.64
CA PRO A 72 9.07 -11.43 -6.40
C PRO A 72 9.28 -12.81 -5.76
N CYS A 73 9.23 -12.90 -4.42
CA CYS A 73 9.30 -14.17 -3.71
C CYS A 73 8.13 -15.10 -4.09
N LEU A 74 6.90 -14.57 -4.11
CA LEU A 74 5.72 -15.36 -4.45
C LEU A 74 5.66 -15.70 -5.94
N ILE A 75 6.12 -14.82 -6.83
CA ILE A 75 6.22 -15.12 -8.26
C ILE A 75 7.20 -16.28 -8.50
N VAL A 76 8.37 -16.27 -7.88
CA VAL A 76 9.34 -17.38 -7.99
C VAL A 76 8.75 -18.68 -7.44
N ALA A 77 8.08 -18.62 -6.28
CA ALA A 77 7.43 -19.81 -5.71
C ALA A 77 6.33 -20.36 -6.63
N CYS A 78 5.48 -19.50 -7.19
CA CYS A 78 4.38 -19.89 -8.07
C CYS A 78 4.85 -20.43 -9.41
N THR A 79 5.88 -19.81 -10.01
CA THR A 79 6.46 -20.28 -11.29
C THR A 79 7.09 -21.66 -11.15
N ILE A 80 7.84 -21.91 -10.06
CA ILE A 80 8.40 -23.24 -9.78
C ILE A 80 7.29 -24.25 -9.51
N ALA A 81 6.24 -23.87 -8.79
CA ALA A 81 5.09 -24.74 -8.54
C ALA A 81 4.30 -25.07 -9.82
N ALA A 82 4.12 -24.09 -10.71
CA ALA A 82 3.47 -24.28 -12.01
C ALA A 82 4.29 -25.20 -12.93
N TRP A 83 5.62 -25.05 -12.92
CA TRP A 83 6.52 -25.87 -13.75
C TRP A 83 6.62 -27.31 -13.26
N THR A 84 6.89 -27.49 -11.96
CA THR A 84 7.13 -28.81 -11.37
C THR A 84 5.84 -29.55 -11.03
N GLY A 85 4.73 -28.84 -10.82
CA GLY A 85 3.51 -29.40 -10.24
C GLY A 85 3.65 -29.77 -8.76
N ARG A 86 4.70 -29.31 -8.08
CA ARG A 86 4.98 -29.58 -6.66
C ARG A 86 4.95 -28.29 -5.86
N LYS A 87 4.66 -28.39 -4.57
CA LYS A 87 4.78 -27.25 -3.65
C LYS A 87 6.21 -26.71 -3.67
N PHE A 88 6.35 -25.39 -3.67
CA PHE A 88 7.64 -24.75 -3.49
C PHE A 88 8.14 -24.97 -2.06
N ASP A 89 9.15 -25.84 -1.92
CA ASP A 89 9.82 -26.15 -0.64
C ASP A 89 11.33 -26.29 -0.87
N PRO A 90 12.06 -25.18 -0.96
CA PRO A 90 13.49 -25.21 -1.27
C PRO A 90 14.30 -25.78 -0.08
N PRO A 91 15.33 -26.60 -0.32
CA PRO A 91 16.12 -27.17 0.77
C PRO A 91 16.88 -26.08 1.53
N GLY A 92 17.00 -26.22 2.85
CA GLY A 92 17.48 -25.16 3.76
C GLY A 92 18.88 -24.58 3.45
N LYS A 93 19.72 -25.29 2.69
CA LYS A 93 21.05 -24.81 2.26
C LYS A 93 21.05 -24.08 0.92
N SER A 94 19.96 -24.16 0.15
CA SER A 94 19.85 -23.57 -1.19
C SER A 94 19.76 -22.04 -1.17
N TRP A 95 20.16 -21.42 -2.28
CA TRP A 95 19.98 -19.99 -2.49
C TRP A 95 18.50 -19.59 -2.47
N LEU A 96 17.61 -20.41 -3.03
CA LEU A 96 16.15 -20.18 -3.05
C LEU A 96 15.56 -20.11 -1.63
N TYR A 97 16.02 -20.98 -0.73
CA TYR A 97 15.61 -20.91 0.68
C TYR A 97 16.02 -19.59 1.32
N ARG A 98 17.29 -19.17 1.13
CA ARG A 98 17.76 -17.88 1.65
C ARG A 98 16.99 -16.70 1.06
N PHE A 99 16.72 -16.73 -0.24
CA PHE A 99 15.94 -15.71 -0.92
C PHE A 99 14.52 -15.61 -0.34
N GLN A 100 13.83 -16.74 -0.16
CA GLN A 100 12.51 -16.78 0.45
C GLN A 100 12.53 -16.25 1.89
N THR A 101 13.42 -16.77 2.74
CA THR A 101 13.50 -16.36 4.14
C THR A 101 13.82 -14.88 4.28
N ARG A 102 14.79 -14.36 3.51
CA ARG A 102 15.16 -12.94 3.54
C ARG A 102 14.02 -12.06 3.04
N SER A 103 13.34 -12.45 1.97
CA SER A 103 12.20 -11.70 1.45
C SER A 103 11.05 -11.63 2.46
N LEU A 104 10.75 -12.73 3.15
CA LEU A 104 9.74 -12.75 4.21
C LEU A 104 10.17 -11.93 5.44
N GLN A 105 11.42 -12.05 5.88
CA GLN A 105 11.97 -11.23 6.97
C GLN A 105 11.89 -9.74 6.63
N LEU A 106 12.26 -9.35 5.40
CA LEU A 106 12.16 -7.97 4.93
C LEU A 106 10.71 -7.51 4.85
N THR A 107 9.79 -8.35 4.39
CA THR A 107 8.36 -8.03 4.36
C THR A 107 7.85 -7.69 5.77
N VAL A 108 8.17 -8.53 6.76
CA VAL A 108 7.76 -8.33 8.15
C VAL A 108 8.42 -7.08 8.73
N LEU A 109 9.74 -6.89 8.51
CA LEU A 109 10.46 -5.70 8.94
C LEU A 109 9.82 -4.42 8.39
N LEU A 110 9.49 -4.44 7.10
CA LEU A 110 8.90 -3.30 6.41
C LEU A 110 7.49 -2.99 6.93
N MET A 111 6.64 -4.00 7.12
CA MET A 111 5.27 -3.79 7.59
C MET A 111 5.19 -3.45 9.08
N VAL A 112 6.02 -4.05 9.93
CA VAL A 112 5.90 -3.93 11.40
C VAL A 112 6.75 -2.80 11.96
N ILE A 113 7.89 -2.50 11.34
CA ILE A 113 8.83 -1.50 11.87
C ILE A 113 8.86 -0.27 10.96
N VAL A 114 9.17 -0.45 9.67
CA VAL A 114 9.42 0.70 8.78
C VAL A 114 8.14 1.48 8.49
N ALA A 115 7.04 0.82 8.11
CA ALA A 115 5.79 1.51 7.78
C ALA A 115 5.23 2.32 8.98
N PRO A 116 5.13 1.77 10.21
CA PRO A 116 4.73 2.55 11.38
C PRO A 116 5.69 3.69 11.71
N ALA A 117 7.01 3.48 11.56
CA ALA A 117 7.99 4.54 11.76
C ALA A 117 7.80 5.69 10.75
N MET A 118 7.58 5.38 9.46
CA MET A 118 7.31 6.39 8.44
C MET A 118 6.02 7.15 8.72
N ILE A 119 4.96 6.46 9.16
CA ILE A 119 3.69 7.10 9.56
C ILE A 119 3.93 8.05 10.74
N ALA A 120 4.60 7.58 11.80
CA ALA A 120 4.87 8.39 12.98
C ALA A 120 5.73 9.62 12.65
N LEU A 121 6.77 9.45 11.83
CA LEU A 121 7.62 10.55 11.35
C LEU A 121 6.81 11.55 10.54
N THR A 122 5.97 11.09 9.62
CA THR A 122 5.12 11.95 8.79
C THR A 122 4.16 12.78 9.66
N ILE A 123 3.51 12.14 10.63
CA ILE A 123 2.62 12.81 11.59
C ILE A 123 3.39 13.84 12.42
N ALA A 124 4.58 13.48 12.92
CA ALA A 124 5.42 14.40 13.69
C ALA A 124 5.84 15.62 12.85
N THR A 125 6.23 15.41 11.59
CA THR A 125 6.59 16.52 10.68
C THR A 125 5.41 17.43 10.38
N LEU A 126 4.22 16.87 10.15
CA LEU A 126 2.99 17.65 9.93
C LEU A 126 2.64 18.49 11.17
N SER A 127 2.71 17.88 12.35
CA SER A 127 2.47 18.59 13.61
C SER A 127 3.49 19.69 13.85
N ALA A 128 4.78 19.45 13.57
CA ALA A 128 5.83 20.46 13.71
C ALA A 128 5.66 21.66 12.76
N GLN A 129 5.03 21.45 11.60
CA GLN A 129 4.69 22.50 10.64
C GLN A 129 3.35 23.19 10.93
N GLY A 130 2.66 22.84 12.04
CA GLY A 130 1.40 23.47 12.45
C GLY A 130 0.16 22.89 11.77
N TYR A 131 0.25 21.74 11.10
CA TYR A 131 -0.93 21.06 10.57
C TYR A 131 -1.68 20.33 11.68
N TRP A 132 -3.02 20.32 11.59
CA TRP A 132 -3.87 19.46 12.42
C TRP A 132 -4.73 18.53 11.57
N SER A 133 -5.21 17.45 12.19
CA SER A 133 -6.04 16.46 11.51
C SER A 133 -7.47 16.97 11.33
N CYS A 134 -7.98 16.89 10.10
CA CYS A 134 -9.36 17.26 9.78
C CYS A 134 -10.15 16.02 9.31
N PRO A 135 -10.84 15.31 10.22
CA PRO A 135 -11.63 14.14 9.86
C PRO A 135 -12.87 14.46 9.02
N LYS A 136 -13.30 15.73 8.96
CA LYS A 136 -14.48 16.18 8.19
C LYS A 136 -14.26 16.10 6.67
N LEU A 137 -13.01 16.24 6.24
CA LEU A 137 -12.60 16.12 4.83
C LEU A 137 -12.45 14.66 4.37
N ARG A 138 -12.72 13.69 5.25
CA ARG A 138 -12.58 12.28 4.92
C ARG A 138 -13.72 11.83 4.02
N ILE A 139 -13.38 11.14 2.93
CA ILE A 139 -14.36 10.45 2.10
C ILE A 139 -15.05 9.39 2.97
N SER A 140 -16.38 9.39 2.97
CA SER A 140 -17.19 8.47 3.77
C SER A 140 -16.75 7.02 3.51
N GLY A 141 -16.39 6.29 4.59
CA GLY A 141 -15.94 4.90 4.53
C GLY A 141 -14.43 4.67 4.43
N SER A 142 -13.60 5.69 4.15
CA SER A 142 -12.14 5.52 4.06
C SER A 142 -11.46 5.63 5.42
N GLY A 143 -11.30 4.51 6.13
CA GLY A 143 -10.55 4.46 7.40
C GLY A 143 -9.04 4.60 7.25
N TRP A 144 -8.53 4.51 6.02
CA TRP A 144 -7.10 4.45 5.71
C TRP A 144 -6.53 5.75 5.10
N GLN A 145 -7.34 6.81 5.04
CA GLN A 145 -6.92 8.14 4.59
C GLN A 145 -7.14 9.15 5.71
N MET A 146 -6.14 10.00 5.94
CA MET A 146 -6.25 11.15 6.85
C MET A 146 -5.89 12.43 6.11
N PHE A 147 -6.63 13.50 6.38
CA PHE A 147 -6.38 14.82 5.82
C PHE A 147 -5.83 15.73 6.92
N TRP A 148 -4.82 16.49 6.57
CA TRP A 148 -4.14 17.45 7.42
C TRP A 148 -4.27 18.82 6.79
N VAL A 149 -4.61 19.83 7.59
CA VAL A 149 -4.79 21.21 7.13
C VAL A 149 -4.02 22.17 8.02
N ASN A 150 -3.60 23.29 7.45
CA ASN A 150 -2.89 24.36 8.16
C ASN A 150 -3.76 25.61 8.46
N ASP A 151 -4.99 25.68 7.94
CA ASP A 151 -5.97 26.75 8.19
C ASP A 151 -7.36 26.17 8.52
N GLU A 152 -8.00 26.67 9.58
CA GLU A 152 -9.28 26.13 10.10
C GLU A 152 -10.42 26.27 9.10
N ARG A 153 -10.33 27.29 8.25
CA ARG A 153 -11.33 27.60 7.21
C ARG A 153 -11.40 26.51 6.15
N VAL A 154 -10.34 25.72 6.03
CA VAL A 154 -10.18 24.62 5.08
C VAL A 154 -10.83 23.33 5.60
N CYS A 155 -11.10 23.23 6.90
CA CYS A 155 -11.70 22.04 7.51
C CYS A 155 -13.24 22.06 7.48
N PHE A 156 -13.83 21.65 6.35
CA PHE A 156 -15.28 21.50 6.19
C PHE A 156 -15.67 20.09 5.77
N LYS A 157 -16.98 19.82 5.78
CA LYS A 157 -17.55 18.60 5.19
C LYS A 157 -17.84 18.88 3.71
N PRO A 158 -17.16 18.22 2.75
CA PRO A 158 -17.38 18.43 1.32
C PRO A 158 -18.70 17.81 0.87
N ASP A 159 -19.31 18.43 -0.14
CA ASP A 159 -20.53 17.93 -0.79
C ASP A 159 -20.18 16.94 -1.90
N PHE A 160 -19.09 17.20 -2.63
CA PHE A 160 -18.54 16.33 -3.66
C PHE A 160 -17.03 16.49 -3.77
N TYR A 161 -16.39 15.59 -4.52
CA TYR A 161 -14.97 15.64 -4.86
C TYR A 161 -14.83 15.69 -6.37
N ILE A 162 -13.91 16.50 -6.87
CA ILE A 162 -13.52 16.51 -8.29
C ILE A 162 -12.27 15.64 -8.50
N ASN A 163 -11.82 15.54 -9.75
CA ASN A 163 -10.61 14.79 -10.11
C ASN A 163 -9.44 15.20 -9.20
N ASP A 164 -8.62 14.22 -8.80
CA ASP A 164 -7.52 14.35 -7.83
C ASP A 164 -7.93 14.53 -6.36
N HIS A 165 -9.15 14.13 -6.01
CA HIS A 165 -9.69 14.13 -4.64
C HIS A 165 -9.79 15.53 -4.01
N TRP A 166 -10.00 16.58 -4.82
CA TRP A 166 -10.16 17.92 -4.26
C TRP A 166 -11.55 18.06 -3.61
N PRO A 167 -11.61 18.41 -2.31
CA PRO A 167 -12.88 18.59 -1.61
C PRO A 167 -13.56 19.88 -2.10
N CYS A 168 -14.82 19.75 -2.53
CA CYS A 168 -15.65 20.86 -2.98
C CYS A 168 -16.88 21.02 -2.09
N LYS A 169 -17.30 22.27 -1.92
CA LYS A 169 -18.51 22.63 -1.18
C LYS A 169 -19.33 23.64 -1.95
N THR A 170 -20.64 23.41 -2.04
CA THR A 170 -21.57 24.34 -2.68
C THR A 170 -22.05 25.34 -1.63
N ILE A 171 -21.75 26.62 -1.85
CA ILE A 171 -22.24 27.72 -1.01
C ILE A 171 -23.17 28.58 -1.87
N GLY A 172 -24.47 28.44 -1.65
CA GLY A 172 -25.49 29.09 -2.47
C GLY A 172 -25.55 28.48 -3.88
N ARG A 173 -25.17 29.26 -4.91
CA ARG A 173 -25.08 28.80 -6.31
C ARG A 173 -23.65 28.66 -6.83
N LYS A 174 -22.64 28.73 -5.96
CA LYS A 174 -21.23 28.63 -6.34
C LYS A 174 -20.58 27.42 -5.67
N ASP A 175 -19.83 26.68 -6.46
CA ASP A 175 -19.01 25.58 -5.98
C ASP A 175 -17.60 26.11 -5.68
N ILE A 176 -17.13 25.87 -4.46
CA ILE A 176 -15.79 26.24 -4.01
C ILE A 176 -15.01 24.95 -3.78
N CYS A 177 -13.95 24.74 -4.55
CA CYS A 177 -13.06 23.60 -4.42
C CYS A 177 -11.73 24.06 -3.84
N ILE A 178 -11.20 23.31 -2.87
CA ILE A 178 -9.87 23.57 -2.33
C ILE A 178 -8.86 22.67 -3.03
N GLN A 179 -7.85 23.31 -3.61
CA GLN A 179 -6.79 22.61 -4.29
C GLN A 179 -5.86 21.92 -3.28
N VAL A 180 -5.80 20.60 -3.37
CA VAL A 180 -5.01 19.74 -2.47
C VAL A 180 -3.53 19.71 -2.88
N ASP A 181 -3.22 20.16 -4.10
CA ASP A 181 -1.87 20.04 -4.69
C ASP A 181 -0.92 21.22 -4.42
N GLY A 182 -1.39 22.28 -3.74
CA GLY A 182 -0.59 23.48 -3.50
C GLY A 182 0.00 24.06 -4.79
N ARG A 183 -0.74 23.96 -5.89
CA ARG A 183 -0.47 24.62 -7.18
C ARG A 183 -1.56 25.64 -7.47
#